data_AF-R6Y6U8-F1
#
_entry.id   AF-R6Y6U8-F1
#
_cell.length_a   1.000
_cell.length_b   1.000
_cell.length_c   1.000
_cell.angle_alpha   90.00
_cell.angle_beta   90.00
_cell.angle_gamma   90.00
#
_symmetry.space_group_name_H-M   'P 1'
#
loop_
_entity.id
_entity.type
_entity.pdbx_description
1 polymer ?
#
loop_
_entity_poly.entity_id
_entity_poly.type
_entity_poly.pdbx_seq_one_letter_code
_entity_poly.pdbx_strand_id
1 'polypeptide(L)'
;MLLSCFTGLVLVSSVLAFPDIDYTQGGALTKAAFGKIPYIGTTILAVGILTFAFSTILGWTYYSGKAIEYLGGRKWVKPYRIVWIICVYLGSIMNLQVVWNIADSVNALMAIPNLISLLLLSGVAVKETQKYLWEDRLHETSQEEIPLHDEGK
;
A
#
# COMPACT_ATOMS: atom_id res chain seq x y z
N MET A 1 -6.29 -7.59 1.77
CA MET A 1 -7.21 -8.55 1.12
C MET A 1 -8.56 -8.64 1.83
N LEU A 2 -8.60 -8.94 3.14
CA LEU A 2 -9.88 -9.03 3.89
C LEU A 2 -10.71 -7.73 3.85
N LEU A 3 -10.07 -6.57 4.00
CA LEU A 3 -10.75 -5.26 3.97
C LEU A 3 -11.44 -5.01 2.62
N SER A 4 -10.74 -5.22 1.51
CA SER A 4 -11.25 -5.02 0.15
C SER A 4 -12.40 -5.99 -0.19
N CYS A 5 -12.33 -7.21 0.33
CA CYS A 5 -13.39 -8.20 0.19
C CYS A 5 -14.66 -7.75 0.92
N PHE A 6 -14.52 -7.29 2.17
CA PHE A 6 -15.65 -6.79 2.95
C PHE A 6 -16.29 -5.54 2.32
N THR A 7 -15.49 -4.60 1.84
CA THR A 7 -16.02 -3.43 1.10
C THR A 7 -16.73 -3.83 -0.18
N GLY A 8 -16.21 -4.80 -0.93
CA GLY A 8 -16.86 -5.33 -2.13
C GLY A 8 -18.21 -5.98 -1.81
N LEU A 9 -18.27 -6.81 -0.77
CA LEU A 9 -19.50 -7.46 -0.31
C LEU A 9 -20.59 -6.44 0.09
N VAL A 10 -20.20 -5.42 0.87
CA VAL A 10 -21.11 -4.35 1.30
C VAL A 10 -21.64 -3.57 0.10
N LEU A 11 -20.78 -3.26 -0.88
CA LEU A 11 -21.18 -2.55 -2.09
C LEU A 11 -22.16 -3.38 -2.93
N VAL A 12 -21.85 -4.66 -3.19
CA VAL A 12 -22.72 -5.55 -3.97
C VAL A 12 -24.08 -5.73 -3.27
N SER A 13 -24.08 -5.95 -1.96
CA SER A 13 -25.33 -6.09 -1.20
C SER A 13 -26.17 -4.80 -1.23
N SER A 14 -25.54 -3.62 -1.16
CA SER A 14 -26.24 -2.34 -1.18
C SER A 14 -26.82 -2.01 -2.55
N VAL A 15 -26.11 -2.32 -3.64
CA VAL A 15 -26.58 -2.13 -5.02
C VAL A 15 -27.76 -3.05 -5.33
N LEU A 16 -27.74 -4.31 -4.85
CA LEU A 16 -28.86 -5.24 -5.02
C LEU A 16 -30.10 -4.82 -4.21
N ALA A 17 -29.92 -4.25 -3.02
CA ALA A 17 -31.02 -3.81 -2.16
C ALA A 17 -31.65 -2.48 -2.62
N PHE A 18 -30.89 -1.62 -3.31
CA PHE A 18 -31.33 -0.29 -3.74
C PHE A 18 -30.90 0.00 -5.19
N PRO A 19 -31.75 -0.25 -6.19
CA PRO A 19 -31.42 -0.05 -7.61
C PRO A 19 -31.29 1.43 -8.02
N ASP A 20 -31.67 2.37 -7.16
CA ASP A 20 -31.57 3.82 -7.40
C ASP A 20 -30.16 4.40 -7.18
N ILE A 21 -29.18 3.57 -6.79
CA ILE A 21 -27.83 4.04 -6.48
C ILE A 21 -26.99 4.15 -7.76
N ASP A 22 -26.53 5.36 -8.06
CA ASP A 22 -25.59 5.64 -9.14
C ASP A 22 -24.21 5.00 -8.86
N TYR A 23 -23.78 4.11 -9.75
CA TYR A 23 -22.55 3.32 -9.65
C TYR A 23 -21.40 3.87 -10.50
N THR A 24 -21.58 5.03 -11.15
CA THR A 24 -20.58 5.61 -12.07
C THR A 24 -19.33 6.16 -11.37
N GLN A 25 -19.42 6.48 -10.07
CA GLN A 25 -18.33 7.06 -9.28
C GLN A 25 -18.11 6.27 -7.99
N GLY A 26 -17.03 5.49 -7.92
CA GLY A 26 -16.76 4.56 -6.80
C GLY A 26 -16.77 5.22 -5.42
N GLY A 27 -16.20 6.43 -5.29
CA GLY A 27 -16.22 7.17 -4.02
C GLY A 27 -17.60 7.70 -3.62
N ALA A 28 -18.45 8.03 -4.59
CA ALA A 28 -19.83 8.45 -4.35
C ALA A 28 -20.74 7.24 -4.04
N LEU A 29 -20.48 6.10 -4.68
CA LEU A 29 -21.18 4.84 -4.50
C LEU A 29 -21.09 4.35 -3.04
N THR A 30 -19.90 4.37 -2.43
CA THR A 30 -19.74 3.99 -1.02
C THR A 30 -20.47 4.96 -0.08
N LYS A 31 -20.44 6.27 -0.37
CA LYS A 31 -21.18 7.26 0.42
C LYS A 31 -22.69 7.07 0.32
N ALA A 32 -23.20 6.78 -0.88
CA ALA A 32 -24.62 6.53 -1.13
C ALA A 32 -25.09 5.23 -0.43
N ALA A 33 -24.29 4.17 -0.47
CA ALA A 33 -24.55 2.91 0.22
C ALA A 33 -24.62 3.07 1.75
N PHE A 34 -23.61 3.72 2.34
CA PHE A 34 -23.59 3.96 3.80
C PHE A 34 -24.58 5.04 4.26
N GLY A 35 -24.98 5.95 3.37
CA GLY A 35 -26.02 6.95 3.64
C GLY A 35 -27.43 6.38 3.83
N LYS A 36 -27.66 5.13 3.42
CA LYS A 36 -28.92 4.41 3.69
C LYS A 36 -29.01 3.88 5.12
N ILE A 37 -27.90 3.84 5.88
CA ILE A 37 -27.90 3.50 7.30
C ILE A 37 -28.21 4.78 8.09
N PRO A 38 -29.37 4.85 8.78
CA PRO A 38 -29.82 6.09 9.41
C PRO A 38 -28.86 6.57 10.52
N TYR A 39 -28.64 7.88 10.58
CA TYR A 39 -27.90 8.69 11.56
C TYR A 39 -26.39 8.40 11.77
N ILE A 40 -25.92 7.15 11.66
CA ILE A 40 -24.54 6.77 11.99
C ILE A 40 -23.65 6.50 10.76
N GLY A 41 -24.24 6.09 9.64
CA GLY A 41 -23.51 5.49 8.51
C GLY A 41 -22.47 6.41 7.84
N THR A 42 -22.79 7.69 7.66
CA THR A 42 -21.88 8.66 7.04
C THR A 42 -20.75 9.08 7.97
N THR A 43 -21.02 9.28 9.26
CA THR A 43 -20.03 9.66 10.26
C THR A 43 -19.01 8.54 10.48
N ILE A 44 -19.47 7.29 10.61
CA ILE A 44 -18.56 6.14 10.80
C ILE A 44 -17.70 5.90 9.56
N LEU A 45 -18.26 6.07 8.35
CA LEU A 45 -17.52 5.99 7.10
C LEU A 45 -16.42 7.07 7.03
N ALA A 46 -16.74 8.32 7.40
CA ALA A 46 -15.78 9.41 7.38
C ALA A 46 -14.59 9.16 8.34
N VAL A 47 -14.87 8.74 9.58
CA VAL A 47 -13.84 8.39 10.56
C VAL A 47 -13.00 7.18 10.11
N GLY A 48 -13.64 6.18 9.50
CA GLY A 48 -12.97 5.01 8.95
C GLY A 48 -12.02 5.36 7.81
N ILE A 49 -12.48 6.16 6.83
CA ILE A 49 -11.65 6.61 5.70
C ILE A 49 -10.50 7.48 6.21
N LEU A 50 -10.73 8.37 7.18
CA LEU A 50 -9.69 9.21 7.76
C LEU A 50 -8.58 8.37 8.42
N THR A 51 -8.95 7.42 9.27
CA THR A 51 -7.99 6.55 9.97
C THR A 51 -7.23 5.65 8.99
N PHE A 52 -7.92 5.14 7.96
CA PHE A 52 -7.33 4.31 6.92
C PHE A 52 -6.38 5.09 6.00
N ALA A 53 -6.76 6.29 5.58
CA ALA A 53 -5.90 7.17 4.78
C ALA A 53 -4.65 7.57 5.58
N PHE A 54 -4.82 7.91 6.86
CA PHE A 54 -3.72 8.26 7.74
C PHE A 54 -2.71 7.10 7.90
N SER A 55 -3.18 5.89 8.19
CA SER A 55 -2.28 4.72 8.32
C SER A 55 -1.56 4.39 7.01
N THR A 56 -2.25 4.55 5.88
CA THR A 56 -1.66 4.37 4.55
C THR A 56 -0.55 5.39 4.29
N ILE A 57 -0.80 6.68 4.53
CA ILE A 57 0.21 7.74 4.34
C ILE A 57 1.43 7.49 5.22
N LEU A 58 1.25 7.08 6.48
CA LEU A 58 2.37 6.75 7.37
C LEU A 58 3.19 5.57 6.84
N GLY A 59 2.53 4.50 6.38
CA GLY A 59 3.19 3.34 5.80
C GLY A 59 4.02 3.70 4.57
N TRP A 60 3.45 4.49 3.65
CA TRP A 60 4.16 4.95 2.46
C TRP A 60 5.32 5.89 2.80
N THR A 61 5.15 6.81 3.75
CA THR A 61 6.23 7.70 4.20
C THR A 61 7.42 6.91 4.76
N TYR A 62 7.16 5.83 5.51
CA TYR A 62 8.20 4.96 6.02
C TYR A 62 8.92 4.20 4.89
N TYR A 63 8.16 3.60 3.99
CA TYR A 63 8.70 2.84 2.85
C TYR A 63 9.61 3.72 1.98
N SER A 64 9.13 4.90 1.61
CA SER A 64 9.90 5.81 0.77
C SER A 64 11.11 6.40 1.50
N GLY A 65 11.01 6.62 2.82
CA GLY A 65 12.15 7.02 3.64
C GLY A 65 13.28 5.98 3.60
N LYS A 66 12.94 4.69 3.68
CA LYS A 66 13.91 3.59 3.57
C LYS A 66 14.49 3.43 2.18
N ALA A 67 13.66 3.56 1.13
CA ALA A 67 14.13 3.53 -0.25
C ALA A 67 15.16 4.63 -0.55
N ILE A 68 14.96 5.83 0.00
CA ILE A 68 15.87 6.97 -0.20
C ILE A 68 17.11 6.90 0.68
N GLU A 69 16.98 6.37 1.90
CA GLU A 69 18.12 6.03 2.74
C GLU A 69 19.04 5.04 2.01
N TYR A 70 18.48 4.03 1.35
CA TYR A 70 19.24 3.08 0.52
C TYR A 70 19.88 3.73 -0.72
N LEU A 71 19.17 4.63 -1.41
CA LEU A 71 19.65 5.21 -2.68
C LEU A 71 20.66 6.35 -2.51
N GLY A 72 20.51 7.17 -1.45
CA GLY A 72 21.29 8.41 -1.28
C GLY A 72 21.94 8.58 0.09
N GLY A 73 21.69 7.68 1.04
CA GLY A 73 22.14 7.79 2.42
C GLY A 73 21.24 8.68 3.30
N ARG A 74 21.45 8.62 4.62
CA ARG A 74 20.61 9.26 5.66
C ARG A 74 20.36 10.77 5.45
N LYS A 75 21.28 11.48 4.78
CA LYS A 75 21.19 12.95 4.58
C LYS A 75 20.01 13.40 3.70
N TRP A 76 19.53 12.54 2.79
CA TRP A 76 18.45 12.89 1.85
C TRP A 76 17.05 12.64 2.40
N VAL A 77 16.93 11.99 3.56
CA VAL A 77 15.63 11.66 4.16
C VAL A 77 14.88 12.93 4.59
N LYS A 78 15.58 13.94 5.12
CA LYS A 78 14.98 15.23 5.55
C LYS A 78 14.40 16.04 4.38
N PRO A 79 15.14 16.35 3.31
CA PRO A 79 14.57 17.07 2.16
C PRO A 79 13.47 16.27 1.47
N TYR A 80 13.58 14.94 1.40
CA TYR A 80 12.53 14.10 0.86
C TYR A 80 11.20 14.24 1.60
N ARG A 81 11.23 14.29 2.94
CA ARG A 81 10.01 14.45 3.74
C ARG A 81 9.27 15.75 3.41
N ILE A 82 9.98 16.83 3.09
CA ILE A 82 9.39 18.10 2.68
C ILE A 82 8.72 17.96 1.31
N VAL A 83 9.41 17.33 0.35
CA VAL A 83 8.85 17.05 -0.99
C VAL A 83 7.60 16.17 -0.88
N TRP A 84 7.63 15.14 -0.03
CA TRP A 84 6.49 14.25 0.22
C TRP A 84 5.25 15.01 0.69
N ILE A 85 5.39 15.94 1.65
CA ILE A 85 4.28 16.76 2.14
C ILE A 85 3.69 17.62 1.01
N ILE A 86 4.54 18.22 0.17
CA ILE A 86 4.11 19.00 -0.99
C ILE A 86 3.37 18.12 -2.00
N CYS A 87 3.88 16.91 -2.29
CA CYS A 87 3.22 15.96 -3.17
C CYS A 87 1.85 15.53 -2.65
N VAL A 88 1.71 15.27 -1.34
CA VAL A 88 0.42 14.94 -0.72
C VAL A 88 -0.56 16.11 -0.85
N TYR A 89 -0.11 17.34 -0.63
CA TYR A 89 -0.93 18.54 -0.81
C TYR A 89 -1.39 18.69 -2.26
N LEU A 90 -0.47 18.59 -3.23
CA LEU A 90 -0.81 18.64 -4.66
C LEU A 90 -1.79 17.52 -5.05
N GLY A 91 -1.59 16.30 -4.54
CA GLY A 91 -2.48 15.17 -4.76
C GLY A 91 -3.91 15.39 -4.25
N SER A 92 -4.09 16.21 -3.21
CA SER A 92 -5.41 16.57 -2.69
C SER A 92 -6.19 17.58 -3.55
N ILE A 93 -5.49 18.32 -4.42
CA ILE A 93 -6.08 19.36 -5.31
C ILE A 93 -6.24 18.82 -6.74
N MET A 94 -5.42 17.86 -7.14
CA MET A 94 -5.48 17.23 -8.46
C MET A 94 -6.73 16.37 -8.65
N ASN A 95 -7.13 16.18 -9.92
CA ASN A 95 -8.24 15.30 -10.24
C ASN A 95 -7.90 13.84 -9.92
N LEU A 96 -8.86 13.14 -9.32
CA LEU A 96 -8.73 11.76 -8.88
C LEU A 96 -8.23 10.82 -10.00
N GLN A 97 -8.75 10.94 -11.23
CA GLN A 97 -8.31 10.12 -12.38
C GLN A 97 -6.83 10.33 -12.70
N VAL A 98 -6.36 11.57 -12.67
CA VAL A 98 -4.95 11.89 -12.95
C VAL A 98 -4.05 11.29 -11.87
N VAL A 99 -4.46 11.40 -10.59
CA VAL A 99 -3.71 10.82 -9.47
C VAL A 99 -3.61 9.31 -9.62
N TRP A 100 -4.72 8.61 -9.91
CA TRP A 100 -4.71 7.16 -10.14
C TRP A 100 -3.82 6.75 -11.30
N ASN A 101 -3.92 7.44 -12.45
CA ASN A 101 -3.10 7.13 -13.62
C ASN A 101 -1.60 7.28 -13.35
N ILE A 102 -1.21 8.32 -12.61
CA ILE A 102 0.19 8.53 -12.20
C ILE A 102 0.61 7.44 -11.21
N ALA A 103 -0.21 7.12 -10.21
CA ALA A 103 0.09 6.09 -9.22
C ALA A 103 0.29 4.72 -9.88
N ASP A 104 -0.60 4.33 -10.78
CA ASP A 104 -0.51 3.04 -11.49
C ASP A 104 0.72 2.98 -12.39
N SER A 105 1.07 4.10 -13.05
CA SER A 105 2.28 4.18 -13.89
C SER A 105 3.56 4.02 -13.06
N VAL A 106 3.64 4.68 -11.90
CA VAL A 106 4.81 4.59 -11.00
C VAL A 106 4.89 3.21 -10.36
N ASN A 107 3.75 2.63 -9.95
CA ASN A 107 3.71 1.27 -9.41
C ASN A 107 4.10 0.23 -10.46
N ALA A 108 3.67 0.39 -11.72
CA ALA A 108 4.09 -0.49 -12.81
C ALA A 108 5.60 -0.39 -13.05
N LEU A 109 6.16 0.83 -13.07
CA LEU A 109 7.59 1.05 -13.22
C LEU A 109 8.42 0.40 -12.10
N MET A 110 7.90 0.39 -10.88
CA MET A 110 8.52 -0.29 -9.73
C MET A 110 8.37 -1.82 -9.79
N ALA A 111 7.21 -2.31 -10.25
CA ALA A 111 6.92 -3.73 -10.34
C ALA A 111 7.75 -4.43 -11.42
N ILE A 112 7.98 -3.78 -12.58
CA ILE A 112 8.74 -4.34 -13.71
C ILE A 112 10.13 -4.89 -13.29
N PRO A 113 11.04 -4.09 -12.69
CA PRO A 113 12.36 -4.58 -12.30
C PRO A 113 12.27 -5.66 -11.22
N ASN A 114 11.37 -5.51 -10.25
CA ASN A 114 11.20 -6.49 -9.18
C ASN A 114 10.70 -7.84 -9.71
N LEU A 115 9.73 -7.84 -10.63
CA LEU A 115 9.21 -9.04 -11.27
C LEU A 115 10.26 -9.72 -12.15
N ILE A 116 11.06 -8.96 -12.90
CA ILE A 116 12.17 -9.51 -13.69
C ILE A 116 13.20 -10.18 -12.78
N SER A 117 13.61 -9.50 -11.70
CA SER A 117 14.52 -10.07 -10.71
C SER A 117 13.95 -11.33 -10.07
N LEU A 118 12.67 -11.33 -9.68
CA LEU A 118 12.01 -12.49 -9.09
C LEU A 118 11.93 -13.67 -10.06
N LEU A 119 11.66 -13.44 -11.34
CA LEU A 119 11.64 -14.51 -12.34
C LEU A 119 13.03 -15.14 -12.52
N LEU A 120 14.09 -14.33 -12.57
CA LEU A 120 15.47 -14.82 -12.65
C LEU A 120 15.90 -15.54 -11.37
N LEU A 121 15.48 -15.05 -10.21
CA LEU A 121 15.79 -15.65 -8.90
C LEU A 121 14.86 -16.80 -8.51
N SER A 122 13.77 -17.04 -9.25
CA SER A 122 12.76 -18.05 -8.91
C SER A 122 13.37 -19.44 -8.73
N GLY A 123 14.38 -19.79 -9.54
CA GLY A 123 15.13 -21.05 -9.38
C GLY A 123 15.93 -21.13 -8.07
N VAL A 124 16.53 -20.01 -7.63
CA VAL A 124 17.26 -19.94 -6.34
C VAL A 124 16.28 -19.92 -5.17
N ALA A 125 15.19 -19.17 -5.28
CA ALA A 125 14.15 -19.09 -4.27
C ALA A 125 13.48 -20.45 -4.03
N VAL A 126 13.18 -21.22 -5.09
CA VAL A 126 12.65 -22.59 -4.96
C VAL A 126 13.68 -23.53 -4.33
N LYS A 127 14.96 -23.41 -4.68
CA LYS A 127 16.04 -24.23 -4.10
C LYS A 127 16.22 -23.97 -2.60
N GLU A 128 16.22 -22.70 -2.18
CA GLU A 128 16.28 -22.34 -0.76
C GLU A 128 14.97 -22.70 -0.03
N THR A 129 13.81 -22.50 -0.65
CA THR A 129 12.51 -22.93 -0.06
C THR A 129 12.49 -24.43 0.16
N GLN A 130 13.00 -25.24 -0.79
CA GLN A 130 13.08 -26.69 -0.64
C GLN A 130 14.08 -27.10 0.45
N LYS A 131 15.24 -26.45 0.51
CA LYS A 131 16.26 -26.68 1.54
C LYS A 131 15.74 -26.36 2.96
N TYR A 132 14.94 -25.30 3.13
CA TYR A 132 14.41 -24.92 4.44
C TYR A 132 13.11 -25.63 4.83
N LEU A 133 12.19 -25.92 3.90
CA LEU A 133 10.92 -26.60 4.21
C LEU A 133 11.01 -28.14 4.21
N TRP A 134 11.87 -28.75 3.39
CA TRP A 134 11.91 -30.22 3.24
C TRP A 134 13.05 -30.91 4.02
N GLU A 135 14.09 -30.19 4.47
CA GLU A 135 15.18 -30.79 5.27
C GLU A 135 15.03 -30.60 6.79
N ASP A 136 13.89 -30.09 7.28
CA ASP A 136 13.58 -29.95 8.72
C ASP A 136 14.63 -29.16 9.53
N ARG A 137 15.36 -28.24 8.87
CA ARG A 137 16.40 -27.38 9.47
C ARG A 137 15.85 -26.06 10.00
N LEU A 138 14.62 -26.06 10.51
CA LEU A 138 13.98 -24.90 11.13
C LEU A 138 14.74 -24.37 12.38
N HIS A 139 15.69 -25.16 12.90
CA HIS A 139 16.50 -24.84 14.08
C HIS A 139 17.95 -24.44 13.77
N GLU A 140 18.39 -24.43 12.50
CA GLU A 140 19.72 -23.89 12.18
C GLU A 140 19.71 -22.37 12.34
N THR A 141 20.39 -21.89 13.38
CA THR A 141 20.71 -20.47 13.55
C THR A 141 21.51 -20.01 12.34
N SER A 142 21.03 -18.97 11.68
CA SER A 142 21.72 -18.32 10.55
C SER A 142 23.16 -17.98 10.95
N GLN A 143 24.14 -18.66 10.34
CA GLN A 143 25.56 -18.30 10.41
C GLN A 143 25.92 -17.09 9.53
N GLU A 144 24.92 -16.44 8.94
CA GLU A 144 25.11 -15.21 8.20
C GLU A 144 25.43 -14.09 9.20
N GLU A 145 26.70 -13.70 9.23
CA GLU A 145 27.19 -12.56 10.00
C GLU A 145 26.33 -11.35 9.59
N ILE A 146 25.47 -10.91 10.52
CA ILE A 146 24.62 -9.74 10.33
C ILE A 146 25.58 -8.60 10.04
N PRO A 147 25.53 -7.94 8.86
CA PRO A 147 26.37 -6.79 8.62
C PRO A 147 25.95 -5.73 9.64
N LEU A 148 26.74 -5.60 10.70
CA LEU A 148 26.66 -4.52 11.66
C LEU A 148 26.93 -3.27 10.85
N HIS A 149 25.86 -2.59 10.44
CA HIS A 149 25.99 -1.24 9.92
C HIS A 149 26.53 -0.42 11.09
N ASP A 150 27.85 -0.22 11.10
CA ASP A 150 28.54 0.69 12.00
C ASP A 150 27.77 2.02 12.00
N GLU A 151 27.03 2.28 13.07
CA GLU A 151 26.51 3.61 13.40
C GLU A 151 27.68 4.44 13.95
N GLY A 152 28.65 4.71 13.09
CA GLY A 152 29.92 5.32 13.44
C GLY A 152 30.46 6.23 12.36
N LYS A 153 29.72 7.31 12.04
CA LYS A 153 30.18 8.68 11.73
C LYS A 153 29.11 9.52 11.03
#